data_AF-V6TDC8-F1
#
_entry.id   AF-V6TDC8-F1
#
_cell.length_a   1.000
_cell.length_b   1.000
_cell.length_c   1.000
_cell.angle_alpha   90.00
_cell.angle_beta   90.00
_cell.angle_gamma   90.00
#
_symmetry.space_group_name_H-M   'P 1'
#
loop_
_entity.id
_entity.type
_entity.pdbx_description
1 polymer ?
#
loop_
_entity_poly.entity_id
_entity_poly.type
_entity_poly.pdbx_seq_one_letter_code
_entity_poly.pdbx_strand_id
1 'polypeptide(L)'
;VHAVLPGLVSVDGFSCPLTCTELNQKEEDGRCVCAEGFEPSSDGACIARSTCPSDAAGCSSCSASGECLSCADSSHNVQPSKRSCASGCPSGSQSVGSLCICMEGYTLRGDTCVSQTRKASSSSTTVTVAVVVSLLIIAAVALACWFVLRRWRESRAALKKRVTADDMKLVGTVDEL
;
A
#
# COMPACT_ATOMS: atom_id res chain seq x y z
N VAL A 1 39.44 21.68 48.41
CA VAL A 1 38.28 22.42 47.85
C VAL A 1 37.82 21.62 46.65
N HIS A 2 36.73 20.87 46.75
CA HIS A 2 36.19 20.16 45.57
C HIS A 2 35.70 21.23 44.60
N ALA A 3 36.34 21.34 43.44
CA ALA A 3 35.88 22.19 42.36
C ALA A 3 34.57 21.58 41.82
N VAL A 4 33.43 22.19 42.16
CA VAL A 4 32.17 21.91 41.52
C VAL A 4 32.26 22.57 40.14
N LEU A 5 32.53 21.80 39.09
CA LEU A 5 32.38 22.33 37.74
C LEU A 5 30.89 22.67 37.53
N PRO A 6 30.54 23.87 37.03
CA PRO A 6 29.17 24.16 36.64
C PRO A 6 28.82 23.27 35.44
N GLY A 7 27.95 22.29 35.66
CA GLY A 7 27.37 21.47 34.60
C GLY A 7 26.04 22.08 34.16
N LEU A 8 25.77 22.07 32.86
CA LEU A 8 24.48 22.46 32.32
C LEU A 8 23.51 21.32 32.50
N VAL A 9 22.24 21.60 32.78
CA VAL A 9 21.20 20.57 32.78
C VAL A 9 20.79 20.26 31.33
N SER A 10 20.75 18.99 30.94
CA SER A 10 20.32 18.57 29.60
C SER A 10 18.84 18.89 29.34
N VAL A 11 18.45 18.89 28.07
CA VAL A 11 17.07 19.14 27.63
C VAL A 11 16.09 18.15 28.28
N ASP A 12 16.44 16.87 28.31
CA ASP A 12 15.72 15.75 28.94
C ASP A 12 15.82 15.74 30.48
N GLY A 13 16.75 16.50 31.07
CA GLY A 13 16.94 16.60 32.51
C GLY A 13 17.59 15.39 33.19
N PHE A 14 18.00 14.34 32.46
CA PHE A 14 18.66 13.16 33.03
C PHE A 14 20.19 13.25 33.01
N SER A 15 20.75 14.23 32.29
CA SER A 15 22.20 14.37 32.11
C SER A 15 22.67 15.79 32.41
N CYS A 16 23.94 15.94 32.82
CA CYS A 16 24.60 17.24 33.02
C CYS A 16 25.75 17.45 32.02
N PRO A 17 25.48 17.81 30.75
CA PRO A 17 26.53 18.10 29.79
C PRO A 17 27.32 19.38 30.15
N LEU A 18 28.57 19.45 29.67
CA LEU A 18 29.42 20.65 29.81
C LEU A 18 29.10 21.72 28.75
N THR A 19 28.47 21.32 27.64
CA THR A 19 28.03 22.19 26.53
C THR A 19 26.79 21.58 25.89
N CYS A 20 25.86 22.40 25.42
CA CYS A 20 24.71 21.91 24.66
C CYS A 20 25.20 21.34 23.33
N THR A 21 24.92 20.06 23.07
CA THR A 21 25.62 19.25 22.05
C THR A 21 24.93 19.33 20.67
N GLU A 22 23.71 19.86 20.58
CA GLU A 22 22.97 20.01 19.31
C GLU A 22 22.96 21.45 18.79
N LEU A 23 23.02 21.60 17.45
CA LEU A 23 22.91 22.89 16.73
C LEU A 23 21.61 23.66 17.02
N ASN A 24 20.55 22.96 17.45
CA ASN A 24 19.23 23.53 17.74
C ASN A 24 18.98 23.73 19.25
N GLN A 25 20.04 23.72 20.06
CA GLN A 25 19.98 23.99 21.49
C GLN A 25 20.66 25.32 21.84
N LYS A 26 20.16 25.97 22.89
CA LYS A 26 20.72 27.19 23.46
C LYS A 26 20.85 27.01 24.97
N GLU A 27 21.88 27.61 25.56
CA GLU A 27 22.01 27.73 27.00
C GLU A 27 21.12 28.87 27.52
N GLU A 28 20.25 28.55 28.47
CA GLU A 28 19.42 29.50 29.21
C GLU A 28 19.42 29.11 30.69
N ASP A 29 19.80 30.04 31.57
CA ASP A 29 19.79 29.88 33.03
C ASP A 29 20.50 28.60 33.54
N GLY A 30 21.65 28.25 32.93
CA GLY A 30 22.41 27.05 33.30
C GLY A 30 21.78 25.72 32.83
N ARG A 31 20.83 25.77 31.90
CA ARG A 31 20.19 24.61 31.26
C ARG A 31 20.27 24.70 29.74
N CYS A 32 20.39 23.56 29.08
CA CYS A 32 20.18 23.44 27.65
C CYS A 32 18.67 23.41 27.35
N VAL A 33 18.20 24.39 26.59
CA VAL A 33 16.84 24.49 26.08
C VAL A 33 16.85 24.44 24.56
N CYS A 34 15.74 24.03 23.95
CA CYS A 34 15.62 24.08 22.49
C CYS A 34 15.54 25.53 22.02
N ALA A 35 16.22 25.84 20.91
CA ALA A 35 16.22 27.16 20.29
C ALA A 35 14.81 27.58 19.84
N GLU A 36 14.63 28.88 19.60
CA GLU A 36 13.38 29.43 19.05
C GLU A 36 12.95 28.64 17.80
N GLY A 37 11.70 28.18 17.79
CA GLY A 37 11.18 27.32 16.73
C GLY A 37 11.48 25.83 16.89
N PHE A 38 11.94 25.36 18.06
CA PHE A 38 12.15 23.95 18.38
C PHE A 38 11.53 23.55 19.73
N GLU A 39 11.16 22.28 19.89
CA GLU A 39 10.57 21.67 21.09
C GLU A 39 11.33 20.39 21.46
N PRO A 40 11.50 20.08 22.76
CA PRO A 40 12.07 18.83 23.21
C PRO A 40 11.18 17.60 22.91
N SER A 41 11.75 16.58 22.27
CA SER A 41 11.17 15.25 22.12
C SER A 41 11.29 14.42 23.43
N SER A 42 10.64 13.25 23.49
CA SER A 42 10.73 12.31 24.62
C SER A 42 12.16 11.88 24.96
N ASP A 43 13.05 11.91 23.96
CA ASP A 43 14.44 11.48 24.08
C ASP A 43 15.39 12.68 24.31
N GLY A 44 14.85 13.89 24.53
CA GLY A 44 15.63 15.11 24.75
C GLY A 44 16.14 15.80 23.47
N ALA A 45 15.92 15.23 22.30
CA ALA A 45 16.28 15.84 21.03
C ALA A 45 15.40 17.05 20.71
N CYS A 46 15.99 18.14 20.21
CA CYS A 46 15.23 19.32 19.80
C CYS A 46 14.69 19.18 18.37
N ILE A 47 13.38 18.97 18.26
CA ILE A 47 12.66 18.87 16.98
C ILE A 47 12.03 20.21 16.62
N ALA A 48 11.93 20.54 15.33
CA ALA A 48 11.30 21.79 14.91
C ALA A 48 9.87 21.87 15.46
N ARG A 49 9.51 22.98 16.11
CA ARG A 49 8.12 23.30 16.47
C ARG A 49 7.32 23.26 15.18
N SER A 50 6.39 22.33 15.10
CA SER A 50 5.40 22.27 14.04
C SER A 50 4.42 23.43 14.22
N THR A 51 4.82 24.65 13.85
CA THR A 51 3.83 25.67 13.49
C THR A 51 2.98 25.08 12.38
N CYS A 52 1.67 25.01 12.62
CA CYS A 52 0.72 24.58 11.61
C CYS A 52 1.00 25.31 10.30
N PRO A 53 1.07 24.59 9.16
CA PRO A 53 1.37 25.22 7.89
C PRO A 53 0.28 26.25 7.57
N SER A 54 0.58 27.29 6.78
CA SER A 54 -0.33 28.42 6.59
C SER A 54 -1.70 28.04 5.98
N ASP A 55 -1.77 26.87 5.33
CA ASP A 55 -3.00 26.28 4.79
C ASP A 55 -3.81 25.50 5.85
N ALA A 56 -3.26 25.28 7.05
CA ALA A 56 -3.91 24.61 8.17
C ALA A 56 -4.90 25.53 8.93
N ALA A 57 -5.97 25.93 8.24
CA ALA A 57 -6.93 26.89 8.76
C ALA A 57 -7.65 26.39 10.02
N GLY A 58 -7.58 27.17 11.09
CA GLY A 58 -8.29 26.91 12.36
C GLY A 58 -7.63 25.85 13.26
N CYS A 59 -6.42 25.40 12.94
CA CYS A 59 -5.67 24.44 13.74
C CYS A 59 -4.87 25.12 14.84
N SER A 60 -4.90 24.54 16.05
CA SER A 60 -4.11 24.96 17.21
C SER A 60 -2.80 24.18 17.33
N SER A 61 -2.83 22.91 16.93
CA SER A 61 -1.67 22.02 16.96
C SER A 61 -1.64 21.16 15.70
N CYS A 62 -0.44 20.95 15.17
CA CYS A 62 -0.19 20.14 13.99
C CYS A 62 0.97 19.16 14.22
N SER A 63 0.93 18.01 13.56
CA SER A 63 2.00 17.02 13.56
C SER A 63 3.25 17.57 12.85
N ALA A 64 4.37 16.86 12.97
CA ALA A 64 5.58 17.17 12.19
C ALA A 64 5.36 17.14 10.66
N SER A 65 4.37 16.38 10.18
CA SER A 65 3.96 16.35 8.77
C SER A 65 2.96 17.46 8.39
N GLY A 66 2.57 18.32 9.33
CA GLY A 66 1.60 19.40 9.13
C GLY A 66 0.15 18.92 9.06
N GLU A 67 -0.17 17.75 9.63
CA GLU A 67 -1.55 17.33 9.84
C GLU A 67 -2.11 18.00 11.10
N CYS A 68 -3.29 18.57 11.01
CA CYS A 68 -4.02 19.16 12.12
C CYS A 68 -4.39 18.10 13.15
N LEU A 69 -3.88 18.24 14.37
CA LEU A 69 -4.16 17.36 15.50
C LEU A 69 -5.33 17.89 16.34
N SER A 70 -5.49 19.20 16.41
CA SER A 70 -6.49 19.86 17.25
C SER A 70 -6.88 21.22 16.71
N CYS A 71 -8.14 21.59 16.91
CA CYS A 71 -8.70 22.87 16.50
C CYS A 71 -8.44 23.96 17.55
N ALA A 72 -8.33 25.20 17.10
CA ALA A 72 -8.27 26.37 17.97
C ALA A 72 -9.61 26.61 18.70
N ASP A 73 -10.72 26.32 18.02
CA ASP A 73 -12.05 26.29 18.63
C ASP A 73 -12.39 24.84 19.00
N SER A 74 -12.71 24.60 20.28
CA SER A 74 -13.07 23.28 20.79
C SER A 74 -14.43 22.77 20.31
N SER A 75 -15.27 23.66 19.77
CA SER A 75 -16.55 23.29 19.12
C SER A 75 -16.37 22.85 17.66
N HIS A 76 -15.16 23.03 17.09
CA HIS A 76 -14.84 22.60 15.74
C HIS A 76 -14.25 21.19 15.72
N ASN A 77 -14.40 20.55 14.56
CA ASN A 77 -13.84 19.23 14.28
C ASN A 77 -12.76 19.34 13.21
N VAL A 78 -11.69 18.56 13.38
CA VAL A 78 -10.65 18.38 12.38
C VAL A 78 -11.28 17.71 11.16
N GLN A 79 -11.11 18.31 9.99
CA GLN A 79 -11.73 17.84 8.75
C GLN A 79 -11.09 16.54 8.25
N PRO A 80 -11.73 15.77 7.36
CA PRO A 80 -11.23 14.47 6.90
C PRO A 80 -9.84 14.50 6.26
N SER A 81 -9.45 15.62 5.63
CA SER A 81 -8.09 15.80 5.09
C SER A 81 -7.03 16.08 6.15
N LYS A 82 -7.45 16.35 7.40
CA LYS A 82 -6.60 16.82 8.51
C LYS A 82 -5.82 18.08 8.16
N ARG A 83 -6.35 18.91 7.27
CA ARG A 83 -5.73 20.19 6.88
C ARG A 83 -6.51 21.39 7.40
N SER A 84 -7.62 21.20 8.10
CA SER A 84 -8.42 22.33 8.59
C SER A 84 -9.38 21.91 9.68
N CYS A 85 -9.98 22.90 10.32
CA CYS A 85 -11.04 22.75 11.31
C CYS A 85 -12.29 23.53 10.90
N ALA A 86 -13.47 22.93 11.14
CA ALA A 86 -14.76 23.59 10.87
C ALA A 86 -15.83 23.17 11.88
N SER A 87 -16.91 23.95 11.95
CA SER A 87 -18.10 23.67 12.77
C SER A 87 -18.88 22.48 12.20
N GLY A 88 -18.37 21.27 12.43
CA GLY A 88 -18.99 20.01 12.00
C GLY A 88 -18.26 19.30 10.86
N CYS A 89 -18.83 18.18 10.44
CA CYS A 89 -18.26 17.31 9.42
C CYS A 89 -18.98 17.48 8.06
N PRO A 90 -18.23 17.46 6.94
CA PRO A 90 -18.80 17.64 5.61
C PRO A 90 -19.63 16.42 5.19
N SER A 91 -20.42 16.57 4.13
CA SER A 91 -21.24 15.47 3.60
C SER A 91 -20.40 14.22 3.27
N GLY A 92 -20.95 13.03 3.56
CA GLY A 92 -20.24 11.76 3.37
C GLY A 92 -19.20 11.46 4.45
N SER A 93 -19.16 12.24 5.52
CA SER A 93 -18.28 12.03 6.68
C SER A 93 -19.04 12.09 7.99
N GLN A 94 -18.47 11.47 9.03
CA GLN A 94 -19.01 11.43 10.39
C GLN A 94 -17.96 11.87 11.40
N SER A 95 -18.41 12.45 12.52
CA SER A 95 -17.54 12.79 13.65
C SER A 95 -17.24 11.55 14.48
N VAL A 96 -15.96 11.29 14.74
CA VAL A 96 -15.48 10.34 15.73
C VAL A 96 -14.62 11.12 16.71
N GLY A 97 -15.21 11.49 17.85
CA GLY A 97 -14.61 12.47 18.76
C GLY A 97 -14.54 13.85 18.10
N SER A 98 -13.36 14.46 18.10
CA SER A 98 -13.07 15.76 17.48
C SER A 98 -12.56 15.66 16.03
N LEU A 99 -12.61 14.48 15.42
CA LEU A 99 -12.13 14.21 14.07
C LEU A 99 -13.27 13.77 13.15
N CYS A 100 -13.35 14.36 11.97
CA CYS A 100 -14.22 13.91 10.90
C CYS A 100 -13.54 12.83 10.07
N ILE A 101 -14.23 11.70 9.85
CA ILE A 101 -13.77 10.61 8.98
C ILE A 101 -14.81 10.33 7.91
N CYS A 102 -14.39 9.91 6.72
CA CYS A 102 -15.35 9.49 5.69
C CYS A 102 -16.18 8.28 6.18
N MET A 103 -17.48 8.32 5.91
CA MET A 103 -18.38 7.20 6.22
C MET A 103 -18.02 5.97 5.38
N GLU A 104 -18.51 4.80 5.79
CA GLU A 104 -18.35 3.59 5.00
C GLU A 104 -18.90 3.77 3.58
N GLY A 105 -18.15 3.31 2.58
CA GLY A 105 -18.48 3.51 1.17
C GLY A 105 -18.13 4.89 0.61
N TYR A 106 -17.53 5.79 1.40
CA TYR A 106 -16.96 7.05 0.93
C TYR A 106 -15.42 7.00 0.96
N THR A 107 -14.78 7.76 0.07
CA THR A 107 -13.33 7.92 0.03
C THR A 107 -12.96 9.39 -0.01
N LEU A 108 -11.90 9.74 0.70
CA LEU A 108 -11.35 11.09 0.69
C LEU A 108 -10.76 11.41 -0.68
N ARG A 109 -11.21 12.50 -1.29
CA ARG A 109 -10.67 13.04 -2.55
C ARG A 109 -10.48 14.55 -2.39
N GLY A 110 -9.21 14.96 -2.24
CA GLY A 110 -8.89 16.30 -1.77
C GLY A 110 -9.41 16.48 -0.33
N ASP A 111 -10.24 17.49 -0.12
CA ASP A 111 -10.82 17.82 1.20
C ASP A 111 -12.23 17.27 1.42
N THR A 112 -12.75 16.47 0.49
CA THR A 112 -14.14 16.01 0.53
C THR A 112 -14.26 14.49 0.48
N CYS A 113 -15.24 13.96 1.19
CA CYS A 113 -15.60 12.55 1.12
C CYS A 113 -16.55 12.34 -0.06
N VAL A 114 -16.12 11.57 -1.05
CA VAL A 114 -16.91 11.28 -2.25
C VAL A 114 -17.40 9.85 -2.16
N SER A 115 -18.69 9.62 -2.43
CA SER A 115 -19.25 8.28 -2.45
C SER A 115 -18.50 7.46 -3.48
N GLN A 116 -18.02 6.29 -3.09
CA GLN A 116 -17.67 5.27 -4.05
C GLN A 116 -18.98 4.78 -4.65
N THR A 117 -19.44 5.43 -5.70
CA THR A 117 -20.29 4.71 -6.65
C THR A 117 -19.44 3.51 -7.04
N ARG A 118 -19.84 2.31 -6.62
CA ARG A 118 -19.45 1.13 -7.37
C ARG A 118 -20.00 1.42 -8.76
N LYS A 119 -19.18 2.00 -9.64
CA LYS A 119 -19.39 1.74 -11.04
C LYS A 119 -19.42 0.24 -11.09
N ALA A 120 -20.55 -0.33 -11.48
CA ALA A 120 -20.57 -1.62 -12.12
C ALA A 120 -19.82 -1.49 -13.47
N SER A 121 -18.56 -1.04 -13.42
CA SER A 121 -17.51 -1.35 -14.36
C SER A 121 -16.86 -2.55 -13.68
N SER A 122 -17.20 -3.80 -14.01
CA SER A 122 -16.90 -4.37 -15.33
C SER A 122 -15.64 -3.74 -15.93
N SER A 123 -14.55 -3.84 -15.17
CA SER A 123 -13.18 -3.60 -15.61
C SER A 123 -12.38 -4.66 -14.83
N SER A 124 -12.06 -5.85 -15.36
CA SER A 124 -11.24 -6.06 -16.57
C SER A 124 -10.13 -5.00 -16.56
N THR A 125 -8.92 -5.26 -16.10
CA THR A 125 -8.02 -6.34 -16.52
C THR A 125 -6.73 -6.26 -15.68
N THR A 126 -6.60 -7.05 -14.61
CA THR A 126 -5.26 -7.28 -14.00
C THR A 126 -5.09 -8.70 -13.46
N VAL A 127 -6.15 -9.52 -13.43
CA VAL A 127 -6.11 -10.93 -12.98
C VAL A 127 -6.61 -11.91 -14.08
N THR A 128 -6.89 -11.44 -15.29
CA THR A 128 -7.38 -12.28 -16.41
C THR A 128 -6.35 -12.55 -17.52
N VAL A 129 -5.14 -11.98 -17.46
CA VAL A 129 -4.10 -12.26 -18.47
C VAL A 129 -3.51 -13.67 -18.31
N ALA A 130 -3.51 -14.22 -17.09
CA ALA A 130 -2.99 -15.58 -16.86
C ALA A 130 -3.94 -16.68 -17.38
N VAL A 131 -5.26 -16.51 -17.22
CA VAL A 131 -6.24 -17.57 -17.53
C VAL A 131 -6.46 -17.74 -19.04
N VAL A 132 -6.50 -16.65 -19.81
CA VAL A 132 -6.73 -16.72 -21.26
C VAL A 132 -5.54 -17.38 -21.97
N VAL A 133 -4.31 -17.06 -21.57
CA VAL A 133 -3.10 -17.70 -22.14
C VAL A 133 -3.08 -19.19 -21.81
N SER A 134 -3.43 -19.59 -20.58
CA SER A 134 -3.53 -21.01 -20.21
C SER A 134 -4.59 -21.75 -21.03
N LEU A 135 -5.76 -21.16 -21.26
CA LEU A 135 -6.82 -21.79 -22.07
C LEU A 135 -6.41 -21.95 -23.55
N LEU A 136 -5.71 -20.96 -24.12
CA LEU A 136 -5.22 -21.04 -25.50
C LEU A 136 -4.15 -22.12 -25.66
N ILE A 137 -3.24 -22.28 -24.69
CA ILE A 137 -2.23 -23.34 -24.69
C ILE A 137 -2.89 -24.72 -24.59
N ILE A 138 -3.86 -24.90 -23.68
CA ILE A 138 -4.57 -26.18 -23.52
C ILE A 138 -5.33 -26.55 -24.82
N ALA A 139 -6.01 -25.59 -25.44
CA ALA A 139 -6.72 -25.80 -26.70
C ALA A 139 -5.76 -26.16 -27.85
N ALA A 140 -4.61 -25.47 -27.96
CA ALA A 140 -3.60 -25.76 -28.97
C ALA A 140 -2.99 -27.16 -28.79
N VAL A 141 -2.69 -27.57 -27.56
CA VAL A 141 -2.16 -28.91 -27.26
C VAL A 141 -3.20 -29.99 -27.57
N ALA A 142 -4.47 -29.77 -27.20
CA ALA A 142 -5.55 -30.71 -27.51
C ALA A 142 -5.74 -30.88 -29.03
N LEU A 143 -5.68 -29.79 -29.80
CA LEU A 143 -5.77 -29.83 -31.26
C LEU A 143 -4.57 -30.50 -31.90
N ALA A 144 -3.36 -30.23 -31.42
CA ALA A 144 -2.13 -30.88 -31.90
C ALA A 144 -2.17 -32.39 -31.60
N CYS A 145 -2.54 -32.78 -30.38
CA CYS A 145 -2.76 -34.19 -30.03
C CYS A 145 -3.83 -34.81 -30.92
N TRP A 146 -4.94 -34.12 -31.16
CA TRP A 146 -6.00 -34.69 -31.98
C TRP A 146 -5.55 -34.86 -33.44
N PHE A 147 -4.82 -33.89 -33.99
CA PHE A 147 -4.31 -33.93 -35.35
C PHE A 147 -3.26 -35.03 -35.53
N VAL A 148 -2.31 -35.15 -34.60
CA VAL A 148 -1.29 -36.20 -34.61
C VAL A 148 -1.95 -37.58 -34.45
N LEU A 149 -2.92 -37.72 -33.55
CA LEU A 149 -3.64 -38.98 -33.37
C LEU A 149 -4.52 -39.34 -34.57
N ARG A 150 -5.15 -38.38 -35.25
CA ARG A 150 -5.88 -38.64 -36.50
C ARG A 150 -4.93 -39.08 -37.61
N ARG A 151 -3.82 -38.36 -37.79
CA ARG A 151 -2.79 -38.71 -38.77
C ARG A 151 -2.18 -40.07 -38.47
N TRP A 152 -1.96 -40.40 -37.20
CA TRP A 152 -1.53 -41.73 -36.76
C TRP A 152 -2.62 -42.79 -36.94
N ARG A 153 -3.91 -42.47 -36.76
CA ARG A 153 -5.02 -43.40 -37.03
C ARG A 153 -5.15 -43.67 -38.52
N GLU A 154 -4.95 -42.68 -39.38
CA GLU A 154 -4.92 -42.85 -40.83
C GLU A 154 -3.72 -43.72 -41.25
N SER A 155 -2.53 -43.47 -40.71
CA SER A 155 -1.35 -44.31 -40.93
C SER A 155 -1.52 -45.74 -40.37
N ARG A 156 -2.14 -45.91 -39.19
CA ARG A 156 -2.42 -47.22 -38.60
C ARG A 156 -3.55 -47.97 -39.30
N ALA A 157 -4.55 -47.27 -39.84
CA ALA A 157 -5.57 -47.87 -40.70
C ALA A 157 -4.97 -48.34 -42.03
N ALA A 158 -4.04 -47.57 -42.61
CA ALA A 158 -3.30 -47.97 -43.81
C ALA A 158 -2.35 -49.16 -43.55
N LEU A 159 -1.66 -49.18 -42.40
CA LEU A 159 -0.78 -50.29 -42.01
C LEU A 159 -1.56 -51.56 -41.67
N LYS A 160 -2.69 -51.44 -40.95
CA LYS A 160 -3.56 -52.58 -40.64
C LYS A 160 -4.13 -53.20 -41.93
N LYS A 161 -4.51 -52.38 -42.93
CA LYS A 161 -4.92 -52.88 -44.25
C LYS A 161 -3.81 -53.65 -44.98
N ARG A 162 -2.55 -53.21 -44.89
CA ARG A 162 -1.41 -53.95 -45.47
C ARG A 162 -1.14 -55.26 -44.73
N VAL A 163 -1.11 -55.25 -43.40
CA VAL A 163 -0.90 -56.46 -42.59
C VAL A 163 -2.01 -57.51 -42.80
N THR A 164 -3.29 -57.11 -42.87
CA THR A 164 -4.38 -58.04 -43.16
C THR A 164 -4.41 -58.54 -44.61
N ALA A 165 -3.82 -57.80 -45.56
CA ALA A 165 -3.73 -58.22 -46.95
C ALA A 165 -2.58 -59.22 -47.17
N ASP A 166 -1.48 -59.10 -46.43
CA ASP A 166 -0.37 -60.06 -46.46
C ASP A 166 -0.70 -61.37 -45.73
N ASP A 167 -1.42 -61.32 -44.60
CA ASP A 167 -1.81 -62.53 -43.84
C ASP A 167 -2.79 -63.43 -44.62
N MET A 168 -3.67 -62.83 -45.44
CA MET A 168 -4.61 -63.59 -46.29
C MET A 168 -3.98 -64.11 -47.59
N LYS A 169 -2.72 -63.76 -47.87
CA LYS A 169 -1.96 -64.23 -49.04
C LYS A 169 -0.95 -65.33 -48.69
N LEU A 170 -0.74 -65.63 -47.40
CA LEU A 170 0.18 -66.66 -46.93
C LEU A 170 -0.50 -67.95 -46.43
N VAL A 171 -1.83 -68.04 -46.50
CA VAL A 171 -2.59 -69.26 -46.20
C VAL A 171 -3.28 -69.77 -47.48
N GLY A 172 -2.52 -70.40 -48.35
CA GLY A 172 -3.10 -70.97 -49.56
C GLY A 172 -2.09 -71.32 -50.64
N THR A 173 -1.14 -72.20 -50.32
CA THR A 173 -0.57 -73.22 -51.23
C THR A 173 0.39 -74.09 -50.43
N VAL A 174 -0.13 -75.14 -49.78
CA VAL A 174 0.63 -76.39 -49.65
C VAL A 174 -0.31 -77.44 -50.22
N ASP A 175 -0.26 -77.55 -51.55
CA ASP A 175 -0.83 -78.67 -52.28
C ASP A 175 0.15 -79.85 -52.18
N GLU A 176 -0.44 -81.03 -52.17
CA GLU A 176 0.19 -82.34 -52.25
C GLU A 176 1.29 -82.43 -53.31
N LEU A 177 2.42 -83.06 -52.95
CA LEU A 177 3.00 -84.22 -53.63
C LEU A 177 4.20 -84.78 -52.84
#